data_AF-A0A8X6VT54-F1
#
_entry.id   AF-A0A8X6VT54-F1
#
_cell.length_a   1.000
_cell.length_b   1.000
_cell.length_c   1.000
_cell.angle_alpha   90.00
_cell.angle_beta   90.00
_cell.angle_gamma   90.00
#
_symmetry.space_group_name_H-M   'P 1'
#
loop_
_entity.id
_entity.type
_entity.pdbx_description
1 polymer ?
#
loop_
_entity_poly.entity_id
_entity_poly.type
_entity_poly.pdbx_seq_one_letter_code
_entity_poly.pdbx_strand_id
1 'polypeptide(L)'
;MKQKQTKNKHPGSARARRNQWTMNMQNKLKSTLEGKISRIQTFIESANEETDSVEIKVKLRTLIQLQKNVEELRNNYYAIPNVKDAELTAIDEDLHPLEVRLESLEVRIETILNSSKKSSSGAVMKTNDNFEIKTKIPPLVLPEFWRKYE
;
A
#
# COMPACT_ATOMS: atom_id res chain seq x y z
N MET A 1 4.36 -4.40 70.41
CA MET A 1 5.12 -4.85 69.23
C MET A 1 4.51 -4.21 67.99
N LYS A 2 5.21 -3.30 67.30
CA LYS A 2 4.69 -2.65 66.08
C LYS A 2 5.27 -3.35 64.86
N GLN A 3 4.45 -4.12 64.15
CA GLN A 3 4.79 -4.67 62.83
C GLN A 3 4.91 -3.52 61.83
N LYS A 4 6.11 -3.30 61.31
CA LYS A 4 6.34 -2.43 60.15
C LYS A 4 5.88 -3.20 58.91
N GLN A 5 4.75 -2.81 58.33
CA GLN A 5 4.40 -3.22 56.97
C GLN A 5 5.41 -2.60 56.00
N THR A 6 6.27 -3.43 55.42
CA THR A 6 7.08 -3.05 54.27
C THR A 6 6.15 -2.95 53.06
N LYS A 7 5.91 -1.71 52.61
CA LYS A 7 5.26 -1.45 51.32
C LYS A 7 6.17 -1.97 50.22
N ASN A 8 5.93 -3.21 49.79
CA ASN A 8 6.63 -3.84 48.69
C ASN A 8 6.10 -3.26 47.37
N LYS A 9 6.47 -2.00 47.07
CA LYS A 9 6.37 -1.46 45.71
C LYS A 9 7.65 -1.90 45.00
N HIS A 10 7.60 -3.03 44.29
CA HIS A 10 8.62 -3.30 43.28
C HIS A 10 8.51 -2.18 42.23
N PRO A 11 9.53 -1.29 42.08
CA PRO A 11 9.56 -0.42 40.92
C PRO A 11 9.77 -1.35 39.71
N GLY A 12 8.87 -1.28 38.72
CA GLY A 12 9.05 -2.02 37.48
C GLY A 12 10.48 -1.87 36.97
N SER A 13 11.11 -3.00 36.62
CA SER A 13 12.50 -3.05 36.16
C SER A 13 12.81 -1.94 35.17
N ALA A 14 14.02 -1.37 35.21
CA ALA A 14 14.44 -0.34 34.25
C ALA A 14 14.19 -0.76 32.78
N ARG A 15 14.23 -2.07 32.50
CA ARG A 15 13.85 -2.65 31.21
C ARG A 15 12.37 -2.46 30.87
N ALA A 16 11.45 -2.72 31.81
CA ALA A 16 10.02 -2.53 31.61
C ALA A 16 9.68 -1.07 31.32
N ARG A 17 10.32 -0.12 32.03
CA ARG A 17 10.15 1.32 31.77
C ARG A 17 10.63 1.71 30.39
N ARG A 18 11.75 1.13 29.93
CA ARG A 18 12.28 1.35 28.58
C ARG A 18 11.32 0.81 27.51
N ASN A 19 10.85 -0.43 27.66
CA ASN A 19 9.91 -1.04 26.71
C ASN A 19 8.61 -0.22 26.60
N GLN A 20 8.09 0.26 27.74
CA GLN A 20 6.91 1.13 27.74
C GLN A 20 7.16 2.44 26.99
N TRP A 21 8.34 3.05 27.18
CA TRP A 21 8.70 4.26 26.46
C TRP A 21 8.82 4.00 24.95
N THR A 22 9.44 2.89 24.55
CA THR A 22 9.54 2.48 23.15
C THR A 22 8.17 2.26 22.53
N MET A 23 7.28 1.50 23.19
CA MET A 23 5.89 1.31 22.76
C MET A 23 5.16 2.63 22.54
N ASN A 24 5.27 3.55 23.51
CA ASN A 24 4.64 4.86 23.38
C ASN A 24 5.20 5.67 22.21
N MET A 25 6.51 5.54 21.92
CA MET A 25 7.13 6.20 20.78
C MET A 25 6.61 5.62 19.46
N GLN A 26 6.53 4.29 19.34
CA GLN A 26 5.98 3.64 18.16
C GLN A 26 4.50 4.01 17.93
N ASN A 27 3.69 4.09 18.98
CA ASN A 27 2.29 4.53 18.88
C ASN A 27 2.14 5.97 18.36
N LYS A 28 3.07 6.86 18.72
CA LYS A 28 3.10 8.23 18.18
C LYS A 28 3.47 8.24 16.68
N LEU A 29 4.40 7.37 16.28
CA LEU A 29 4.76 7.21 14.88
C LEU A 29 3.57 6.66 14.08
N LYS A 30 2.84 5.66 14.61
CA LYS A 30 1.59 5.15 14.03
C LYS A 30 0.59 6.28 13.76
N SER A 31 0.28 7.08 14.78
CA SER A 31 -0.66 8.22 14.63
C SER A 31 -0.18 9.25 13.59
N THR A 32 1.13 9.47 13.50
CA THR A 32 1.70 10.35 12.46
C THR A 32 1.52 9.77 11.07
N LEU A 33 1.72 8.46 10.90
CA LEU A 33 1.51 7.76 9.63
C LEU A 33 0.03 7.80 9.24
N GLU A 34 -0.89 7.54 10.16
CA GLU A 34 -2.34 7.69 9.94
C GLU A 34 -2.68 9.09 9.41
N GLY A 35 -2.15 10.13 10.05
CA GLY A 35 -2.37 11.50 9.60
C GLY A 35 -1.78 11.78 8.21
N LYS A 36 -0.67 11.16 7.82
CA LYS A 36 -0.10 11.29 6.46
C LYS A 36 -0.93 10.54 5.44
N ILE A 37 -1.37 9.32 5.75
CA ILE A 37 -2.23 8.49 4.90
C ILE A 37 -3.54 9.23 4.63
N SER A 38 -4.19 9.77 5.67
CA SER A 38 -5.44 10.52 5.52
C SER A 38 -5.28 11.75 4.63
N ARG A 39 -4.15 12.47 4.70
CA ARG A 39 -3.88 13.61 3.80
C ARG A 39 -3.75 13.18 2.34
N ILE A 40 -3.09 12.05 2.07
CA ILE A 40 -3.00 11.50 0.70
C ILE A 40 -4.38 11.05 0.25
N GLN A 41 -5.14 10.38 1.11
CA GLN A 41 -6.50 9.96 0.82
C GLN A 41 -7.38 11.14 0.40
N THR A 42 -7.41 12.22 1.18
CA THR A 42 -8.16 13.43 0.83
C THR A 42 -7.71 14.02 -0.51
N PHE A 43 -6.40 14.07 -0.76
CA PHE A 43 -5.88 14.52 -2.05
C PHE A 43 -6.41 13.66 -3.21
N ILE A 44 -6.38 12.34 -3.08
CA ILE A 44 -6.86 11.41 -4.11
C ILE A 44 -8.38 11.44 -4.28
N GLU A 45 -9.13 11.70 -3.22
CA GLU A 45 -10.58 11.92 -3.29
C GLU A 45 -10.93 13.23 -4.01
N SER A 46 -10.10 14.27 -3.85
CA SER A 46 -10.26 15.54 -4.57
C SER A 46 -9.65 15.55 -5.97
N ALA A 47 -8.80 14.57 -6.31
CA ALA A 47 -8.10 14.53 -7.58
C ALA A 47 -9.09 14.29 -8.72
N ASN A 48 -9.03 15.17 -9.72
CA ASN A 48 -9.82 15.12 -10.94
C ASN A 48 -8.90 14.99 -12.17
N GLU A 49 -9.49 15.00 -13.37
CA GLU A 49 -8.73 14.89 -14.63
C GLU A 49 -7.78 16.07 -14.89
N GLU A 50 -8.02 17.22 -14.25
CA GLU A 50 -7.20 18.44 -14.36
C GLU A 50 -6.01 18.47 -13.38
N THR A 51 -5.95 17.51 -12.45
CA THR A 51 -4.89 17.46 -11.45
C THR A 51 -3.55 17.13 -12.12
N ASP A 52 -2.50 17.88 -11.77
CA ASP A 52 -1.19 17.73 -12.38
C ASP A 52 -0.64 16.30 -12.21
N SER A 53 -0.33 15.66 -13.34
CA SER A 53 0.26 14.32 -13.40
C SER A 53 1.57 14.23 -12.59
N VAL A 54 2.35 15.32 -12.53
CA VAL A 54 3.58 15.37 -11.72
C VAL A 54 3.24 15.31 -10.24
N GLU A 55 2.24 16.05 -9.78
CA GLU A 55 1.82 16.04 -8.38
C GLU A 55 1.31 14.65 -7.96
N ILE A 56 0.48 14.02 -8.80
CA ILE A 56 -0.02 12.66 -8.55
C ILE A 56 1.15 11.66 -8.44
N LYS A 57 2.17 11.76 -9.31
CA LYS A 57 3.38 10.91 -9.22
C LYS A 57 4.18 11.16 -7.95
N VAL A 58 4.26 12.40 -7.47
CA VAL A 58 4.91 12.72 -6.20
C VAL A 58 4.15 12.08 -5.02
N LYS A 59 2.81 12.11 -5.04
CA LYS A 59 2.00 11.42 -4.03
C LYS A 59 2.21 9.90 -4.08
N LEU A 60 2.31 9.31 -5.27
CA LEU A 60 2.62 7.87 -5.42
C LEU A 60 3.96 7.51 -4.75
N ARG A 61 5.03 8.27 -5.00
CA ARG A 61 6.32 8.06 -4.34
C ARG A 61 6.23 8.18 -2.83
N THR A 62 5.45 9.15 -2.36
CA THR A 62 5.20 9.35 -0.93
C THR A 62 4.46 8.15 -0.33
N LEU A 63 3.49 7.61 -1.05
CA LEU A 63 2.72 6.43 -0.64
C LEU A 63 3.62 5.19 -0.51
N ILE A 64 4.49 4.94 -1.49
CA ILE A 64 5.49 3.85 -1.44
C ILE A 64 6.41 4.01 -0.23
N GLN A 65 6.81 5.24 0.09
CA GLN A 65 7.60 5.49 1.30
C GLN A 65 6.79 5.23 2.58
N LEU A 66 5.49 5.52 2.60
CA LEU A 66 4.63 5.23 3.74
C LEU A 66 4.44 3.72 3.95
N GLN A 67 4.32 2.92 2.88
CA GLN A 67 4.30 1.45 2.98
C GLN A 67 5.56 0.92 3.67
N LYS A 68 6.74 1.37 3.25
CA LYS A 68 8.02 1.01 3.90
C LYS A 68 8.06 1.43 5.37
N ASN A 69 7.53 2.61 5.70
CA ASN A 69 7.51 3.08 7.07
C ASN A 69 6.56 2.26 7.96
N VAL A 70 5.46 1.73 7.42
CA VAL A 70 4.55 0.83 8.15
C VAL A 70 5.25 -0.52 8.41
N GLU A 71 5.96 -1.05 7.42
CA GLU A 71 6.77 -2.27 7.59
C GLU A 71 7.89 -2.06 8.62
N GLU A 72 8.60 -0.94 8.57
CA GLU A 72 9.61 -0.58 9.57
C GLU A 72 9.00 -0.44 10.97
N LEU A 73 7.82 0.19 11.08
CA LEU A 73 7.09 0.30 12.34
C LEU A 73 6.75 -1.08 12.91
N ARG A 74 6.27 -2.00 12.07
CA ARG A 74 6.02 -3.40 12.45
C ARG A 74 7.30 -4.04 13.00
N ASN A 75 8.41 -3.98 12.25
CA ASN A 75 9.69 -4.51 12.68
C ASN A 75 10.17 -3.90 14.02
N ASN A 76 9.93 -2.61 14.23
CA ASN A 76 10.27 -1.94 15.48
C ASN A 76 9.49 -2.47 16.68
N TYR A 77 8.22 -2.87 16.50
CA TYR A 77 7.46 -3.53 17.56
C TYR A 77 8.02 -4.93 17.87
N TYR A 78 8.35 -5.71 16.84
CA TYR A 78 8.96 -7.04 16.99
C TYR A 78 10.35 -7.00 17.63
N ALA A 79 11.08 -5.89 17.50
CA ALA A 79 12.38 -5.69 18.13
C ALA A 79 12.30 -5.43 19.65
N ILE A 80 11.11 -5.18 20.22
CA ILE A 80 10.96 -4.93 21.66
C ILE A 80 11.05 -6.27 22.41
N PRO A 81 12.02 -6.44 23.33
CA PRO A 81 12.22 -7.71 24.01
C PRO A 81 11.12 -7.97 25.06
N ASN A 82 10.72 -9.23 25.24
CA ASN A 82 9.71 -9.68 26.21
C ASN A 82 8.31 -9.07 26.01
N VAL A 83 7.95 -8.69 24.78
CA VAL A 83 6.55 -8.46 24.42
C VAL A 83 5.86 -9.81 24.28
N LYS A 84 4.62 -9.92 24.74
CA LYS A 84 3.85 -11.16 24.63
C LYS A 84 3.35 -11.33 23.21
N ASP A 85 3.24 -12.58 22.74
CA ASP A 85 2.73 -12.88 21.41
C ASP A 85 1.34 -12.27 21.17
N ALA A 86 0.45 -12.32 22.17
CA ALA A 86 -0.88 -11.70 22.08
C ALA A 86 -0.83 -10.17 21.85
N GLU A 87 0.17 -9.48 22.40
CA GLU A 87 0.35 -8.04 22.17
C GLU A 87 0.90 -7.78 20.76
N LEU A 88 1.77 -8.64 20.24
CA LEU A 88 2.26 -8.55 18.85
C LEU A 88 1.15 -8.86 17.84
N THR A 89 0.29 -9.84 18.10
CA THR A 89 -0.88 -10.13 17.27
C THR A 89 -1.83 -8.93 17.21
N ALA A 90 -2.11 -8.31 18.36
CA ALA A 90 -2.95 -7.11 18.40
C ALA A 90 -2.32 -5.96 17.60
N ILE A 91 -0.99 -5.80 17.63
CA ILE A 91 -0.28 -4.79 16.83
C ILE A 91 -0.41 -5.07 15.34
N ASP A 92 -0.28 -6.32 14.91
CA ASP A 92 -0.45 -6.71 13.51
C ASP A 92 -1.88 -6.45 13.02
N GLU A 93 -2.89 -6.81 13.82
CA GLU A 93 -4.30 -6.49 13.55
C GLU A 93 -4.54 -4.98 13.47
N ASP A 94 -3.84 -4.19 14.28
CA ASP A 94 -3.92 -2.73 14.31
C ASP A 94 -3.23 -2.04 13.12
N LEU A 95 -2.17 -2.65 12.58
CA LEU A 95 -1.40 -2.11 11.44
C LEU A 95 -2.00 -2.54 10.10
N HIS A 96 -2.62 -3.72 10.02
CA HIS A 96 -3.18 -4.27 8.80
C HIS A 96 -4.16 -3.32 8.06
N PRO A 97 -5.08 -2.60 8.75
CA PRO A 97 -5.95 -1.63 8.08
C PRO A 97 -5.17 -0.49 7.39
N LEU A 98 -3.99 -0.12 7.91
CA LEU A 98 -3.15 0.91 7.28
C LEU A 98 -2.51 0.39 5.99
N GLU A 99 -2.07 -0.86 5.99
CA GLU A 99 -1.52 -1.55 4.82
C GLU A 99 -2.58 -1.65 3.71
N VAL A 100 -3.76 -2.15 4.04
CA VAL A 100 -4.90 -2.27 3.10
C VAL A 100 -5.29 -0.91 2.52
N ARG A 101 -5.34 0.14 3.36
CA ARG A 101 -5.63 1.51 2.88
C ARG A 101 -4.55 2.03 1.94
N LEU A 102 -3.28 1.76 2.21
CA LEU A 102 -2.17 2.16 1.35
C LEU A 102 -2.23 1.46 -0.01
N GLU A 103 -2.44 0.15 -0.04
CA GLU A 103 -2.61 -0.63 -1.28
C GLU A 103 -3.80 -0.11 -2.11
N SER A 104 -4.94 0.14 -1.48
CA SER A 104 -6.11 0.68 -2.17
C SER A 104 -5.84 2.06 -2.79
N LEU A 105 -5.12 2.93 -2.08
CA LEU A 105 -4.74 4.25 -2.59
C LEU A 105 -3.72 4.16 -3.72
N GLU A 106 -2.78 3.21 -3.68
CA GLU A 106 -1.83 2.95 -4.76
C GLU A 106 -2.57 2.61 -6.06
N VAL A 107 -3.47 1.63 -6.02
CA VAL A 107 -4.27 1.20 -7.18
C VAL A 107 -5.09 2.35 -7.75
N ARG A 108 -5.70 3.18 -6.88
CA ARG A 108 -6.45 4.37 -7.32
C ARG A 108 -5.55 5.38 -8.04
N ILE A 109 -4.37 5.67 -7.48
CA ILE A 109 -3.40 6.58 -8.09
C ILE A 109 -2.94 6.07 -9.46
N GLU A 110 -2.59 4.79 -9.55
CA GLU A 110 -2.18 4.17 -10.81
C GLU A 110 -3.30 4.22 -11.86
N THR A 111 -4.54 4.01 -11.44
CA THR A 111 -5.71 4.11 -12.31
C THR A 111 -5.87 5.54 -12.87
N ILE A 112 -5.77 6.56 -12.01
CA ILE A 112 -5.84 7.98 -12.43
C ILE A 112 -4.70 8.32 -13.40
N LEU A 113 -3.47 7.85 -13.12
CA LEU A 113 -2.33 8.08 -14.01
C LEU A 113 -2.48 7.39 -15.37
N ASN A 114 -3.11 6.22 -15.41
CA ASN A 114 -3.30 5.46 -16.64
C ASN A 114 -4.51 5.93 -17.45
N SER A 115 -5.56 6.49 -16.83
CA SER A 115 -6.68 7.12 -17.56
C SER A 115 -6.22 8.41 -18.27
N SER A 116 -5.39 9.23 -17.62
CA SER A 116 -4.78 10.44 -18.20
C SER A 116 -3.92 10.15 -19.45
N LYS A 117 -3.28 8.99 -19.53
CA LYS A 117 -2.53 8.57 -20.74
C LYS A 117 -3.44 8.19 -21.91
N LYS A 118 -4.64 7.66 -21.64
CA LYS A 118 -5.59 7.29 -22.69
C LYS A 118 -6.26 8.51 -23.34
N SER A 119 -6.46 9.60 -22.59
CA SER A 119 -7.00 10.85 -23.15
C SER A 119 -6.00 11.62 -24.00
N SER A 120 -4.69 11.56 -23.69
CA SER A 120 -3.64 12.19 -24.52
C SER A 120 -3.26 11.40 -25.79
N SER A 121 -3.68 10.14 -25.90
CA SER A 121 -3.61 9.34 -27.14
C SER A 121 -4.84 9.52 -28.04
N GLY A 122 -5.71 10.50 -27.76
CA GLY A 122 -6.81 10.91 -28.59
C GLY A 122 -6.41 11.99 -29.60
N ALA A 123 -5.35 11.78 -30.38
CA ALA A 123 -5.20 12.52 -31.61
C ALA A 123 -6.38 12.15 -32.52
N VAL A 124 -7.25 13.14 -32.76
CA VAL A 124 -8.44 13.10 -33.61
C VAL A 124 -8.15 12.32 -34.90
N MET A 125 -8.57 11.05 -34.97
CA MET A 125 -8.92 10.48 -36.26
C MET A 125 -10.38 10.84 -36.51
N LYS A 126 -10.57 11.90 -37.29
CA LYS A 126 -11.76 12.04 -38.13
C LYS A 126 -11.81 10.79 -39.00
N THR A 127 -12.59 9.79 -38.60
CA THR A 127 -12.93 8.70 -39.50
C THR A 127 -13.89 9.29 -40.53
N ASN A 128 -13.36 9.63 -41.71
CA ASN A 128 -14.20 9.80 -42.87
C ASN A 128 -14.79 8.41 -43.17
N ASP A 129 -16.11 8.31 -43.09
CA ASP A 129 -16.90 7.10 -43.30
C ASP A 129 -16.79 6.63 -44.76
N ASN A 130 -15.73 5.90 -45.15
CA ASN A 130 -15.81 5.09 -46.39
C ASN A 130 -14.71 4.01 -46.62
N PHE A 131 -14.25 3.29 -45.60
CA PHE A 131 -13.34 2.15 -45.85
C PHE A 131 -14.04 0.81 -45.60
N GLU A 132 -14.69 0.26 -46.63
CA GLU A 132 -14.96 -1.18 -46.74
C GLU A 132 -13.62 -1.91 -46.87
N ILE A 133 -13.03 -2.34 -45.75
CA ILE A 133 -11.86 -3.22 -45.79
C ILE A 133 -12.36 -4.65 -46.04
N LYS A 134 -12.44 -5.04 -47.32
CA LYS A 134 -12.68 -6.43 -47.75
C LYS A 134 -11.36 -7.21 -47.71
N THR A 135 -10.87 -7.55 -46.52
CA THR A 135 -9.73 -8.47 -46.39
C THR A 135 -10.23 -9.91 -46.54
N LYS A 136 -10.14 -10.46 -47.75
CA LYS A 136 -10.26 -11.91 -47.95
C LYS A 136 -8.99 -12.58 -47.41
N ILE A 137 -9.15 -13.36 -46.35
CA ILE A 137 -8.07 -14.19 -45.81
C ILE A 137 -7.72 -15.25 -46.87
N PRO A 138 -6.44 -15.38 -47.27
CA PRO A 138 -6.05 -16.43 -48.20
C PRO A 138 -6.22 -17.81 -47.54
N PRO A 139 -6.66 -18.83 -48.29
CA PRO A 139 -6.85 -20.17 -47.73
C PRO A 139 -5.51 -20.75 -47.26
N LEU A 140 -5.49 -21.23 -46.01
CA LEU A 140 -4.36 -21.96 -45.45
C LEU A 140 -4.36 -23.38 -46.04
N VAL A 141 -3.27 -23.74 -46.73
CA VAL A 141 -3.08 -25.11 -47.21
C VAL A 141 -2.45 -25.93 -46.09
N LEU A 142 -3.16 -26.96 -45.63
CA LEU A 142 -2.63 -27.90 -44.65
C LEU A 142 -1.65 -28.89 -45.33
N PRO A 143 -0.56 -29.32 -44.66
CA PRO A 143 0.31 -30.35 -45.19
C PRO A 143 -0.43 -31.68 -45.33
N GLU A 144 -0.26 -32.36 -46.46
CA GLU A 144 -0.69 -33.75 -46.59
C GLU A 144 0.29 -34.65 -45.82
N PHE A 145 -0.21 -35.35 -44.80
CA PHE A 145 0.57 -36.32 -44.05
C PHE A 145 0.56 -37.68 -44.76
N TRP A 146 1.65 -38.01 -45.42
CA TRP A 146 1.86 -39.33 -46.03
C TRP A 146 2.50 -40.26 -45.01
N ARG A 147 1.77 -40.62 -43.95
CA ARG A 147 2.21 -41.66 -43.01
C ARG A 147 1.35 -42.89 -43.21
N LYS A 148 1.91 -43.92 -43.87
CA LYS A 148 1.43 -45.29 -43.69
C LYS A 148 2.00 -45.77 -42.36
N TYR A 149 1.11 -46.12 -41.43
CA TYR A 149 1.50 -46.80 -40.21
C TYR A 149 1.86 -48.25 -40.58
N GLU A 150 3.09 -48.67 -40.26
CA GLU A 150 3.45 -50.09 -40.13
C GLU A 150 3.02 -50.62 -38.76
#